data_AF-A0A924LX57-F1
#
_entry.id   AF-A0A924LX57-F1
#
_cell.length_a   1.000
_cell.length_b   1.000
_cell.length_c   1.000
_cell.angle_alpha   90.00
_cell.angle_beta   90.00
_cell.angle_gamma   90.00
#
_symmetry.space_group_name_H-M   'P 1'
#
loop_
_entity.id
_entity.type
_entity.pdbx_description
1 polymer ?
#
loop_
_entity_poly.entity_id
_entity_poly.type
_entity_poly.pdbx_seq_one_letter_code
_entity_poly.pdbx_strand_id
1 'polypeptide(L)'
;MKKKIGLLTLAVVLIFVGKYVYDMNINHNFETITDGKVYKSGVIPPDELASYIEKYKIKSVVDLRFPGTQDLVNNPEIPAELTAEKLAISKMKGVNYFNNGSDQVPKQENLDFFFKIMDNKINYPVLIHCYHGVGRAEMYSAIYRIEYENWTNEEARSGVRTLVKWSSFDDGKPKGEYLKAYKSRKKLAAAKSK
;
A
#
# COMPACT_ATOMS: atom_id res chain seq x y z
N MET A 1 -5.12 -40.79 18.06
CA MET A 1 -5.53 -39.36 18.14
C MET A 1 -4.37 -38.40 17.91
N LYS A 2 -3.24 -38.52 18.64
CA LYS A 2 -2.05 -37.65 18.49
C LYS A 2 -1.52 -37.52 17.05
N LYS A 3 -1.43 -38.63 16.28
CA LYS A 3 -1.03 -38.62 14.86
C LYS A 3 -1.99 -37.83 13.96
N LYS A 4 -3.31 -37.91 14.21
CA LYS A 4 -4.33 -37.17 13.43
C LYS A 4 -4.29 -35.68 13.74
N ILE A 5 -4.06 -35.31 15.01
CA ILE A 5 -3.86 -33.91 15.43
C ILE A 5 -2.59 -33.35 14.77
N GLY A 6 -1.48 -34.08 14.80
CA GLY A 6 -0.24 -33.65 14.13
C GLY A 6 -0.40 -33.44 12.63
N LEU A 7 -1.12 -34.33 11.95
CA LEU A 7 -1.41 -34.20 10.51
C LEU A 7 -2.29 -32.98 10.22
N LEU A 8 -3.29 -32.72 11.07
CA LEU A 8 -4.18 -31.58 10.93
C LEU A 8 -3.44 -30.25 11.17
N THR A 9 -2.59 -30.19 12.20
CA THR A 9 -1.73 -29.01 12.44
C THR A 9 -0.79 -28.76 11.27
N LEU A 10 -0.14 -29.79 10.73
CA LEU A 10 0.73 -29.65 9.56
C LEU A 10 -0.04 -29.15 8.32
N ALA A 11 -1.24 -29.70 8.07
CA ALA A 11 -2.09 -29.25 6.96
C ALA A 11 -2.46 -27.76 7.10
N VAL A 12 -2.83 -27.32 8.30
CA VAL A 12 -3.13 -25.90 8.58
C VAL A 12 -1.90 -25.02 8.31
N VAL A 13 -0.72 -25.41 8.81
CA VAL A 13 0.53 -24.67 8.56
C VAL A 13 0.83 -24.57 7.06
N LEU A 14 0.69 -25.68 6.32
CA LEU A 14 0.91 -25.70 4.88
C LEU A 14 -0.06 -24.79 4.12
N ILE A 15 -1.33 -24.71 4.54
CA ILE A 15 -2.30 -23.78 3.96
C ILE A 15 -1.87 -22.33 4.18
N PHE A 16 -1.44 -21.96 5.39
CA PHE A 16 -0.97 -20.60 5.67
C PHE A 16 0.31 -20.25 4.90
N VAL A 17 1.27 -21.18 4.82
CA VAL A 17 2.49 -20.99 4.03
C VAL A 17 2.16 -20.87 2.54
N GLY A 18 1.29 -21.74 2.02
CA GLY A 18 0.83 -21.69 0.63
C GLY A 18 0.15 -20.37 0.29
N LYS A 19 -0.74 -19.89 1.18
CA LYS A 19 -1.36 -18.56 1.02
C LYS A 19 -0.33 -17.44 1.02
N TYR A 20 0.62 -17.44 1.95
CA TYR A 20 1.68 -16.43 2.01
C TYR A 20 2.53 -16.40 0.73
N VAL A 21 2.92 -17.57 0.22
CA VAL A 21 3.69 -17.69 -1.03
C VAL A 21 2.87 -17.21 -2.23
N TYR A 22 1.58 -17.56 -2.28
CA TYR A 22 0.67 -17.09 -3.34
C TYR A 22 0.50 -15.57 -3.31
N ASP A 23 0.20 -15.01 -2.14
CA ASP A 23 -0.03 -13.57 -1.98
C ASP A 23 1.23 -12.80 -2.41
N MET A 24 2.42 -13.25 -1.98
CA MET A 24 3.66 -12.53 -2.25
C MET A 24 4.20 -12.70 -3.68
N ASN A 25 4.11 -13.90 -4.26
CA ASN A 25 4.77 -14.18 -5.55
C ASN A 25 3.81 -14.25 -6.75
N ILE A 26 2.51 -14.44 -6.53
CA ILE A 26 1.53 -14.62 -7.62
C ILE A 26 0.56 -13.45 -7.67
N ASN A 27 0.02 -13.03 -6.52
CA ASN A 27 -0.93 -11.93 -6.46
C ASN A 27 -0.26 -10.57 -6.23
N HIS A 28 1.07 -10.51 -6.12
CA HIS A 28 1.84 -9.29 -5.89
C HIS A 28 1.35 -8.47 -4.68
N ASN A 29 0.87 -9.14 -3.63
CA ASN A 29 0.21 -8.54 -2.47
C ASN A 29 -0.93 -7.57 -2.83
N PHE A 30 -1.63 -7.83 -3.94
CA PHE A 30 -2.77 -7.04 -4.37
C PHE A 30 -3.95 -7.23 -3.42
N GLU A 31 -4.42 -6.14 -2.83
CA GLU A 31 -5.57 -6.14 -1.93
C GLU A 31 -6.49 -4.96 -2.21
N THR A 32 -7.76 -5.15 -1.90
CA THR A 32 -8.78 -4.09 -1.98
C THR A 32 -8.81 -3.33 -0.67
N ILE A 33 -8.51 -2.03 -0.72
CA ILE A 33 -8.70 -1.13 0.41
C ILE A 33 -10.16 -0.72 0.47
N THR A 34 -10.69 -0.22 -0.65
CA THR A 34 -12.09 0.15 -0.79
C THR A 34 -12.57 -0.28 -2.15
N ASP A 35 -13.59 -1.12 -2.17
CA ASP A 35 -14.07 -1.73 -3.41
C ASP A 35 -14.50 -0.67 -4.43
N GLY A 36 -14.08 -0.89 -5.68
CA GLY A 36 -14.28 0.03 -6.79
C GLY A 36 -13.61 1.40 -6.64
N LYS A 37 -12.72 1.60 -5.66
CA LYS A 37 -12.16 2.92 -5.34
C LYS A 37 -10.66 2.92 -5.08
N VAL A 38 -10.16 2.15 -4.12
CA VAL A 38 -8.73 2.13 -3.77
C VAL A 38 -8.23 0.71 -3.62
N TYR A 39 -7.12 0.43 -4.26
CA TYR A 39 -6.42 -0.84 -4.22
C TYR A 39 -4.96 -0.62 -3.82
N LYS A 40 -4.32 -1.64 -3.27
CA LYS A 40 -2.89 -1.63 -2.98
C LYS A 40 -2.19 -2.87 -3.51
N SER A 41 -0.90 -2.77 -3.82
CA SER A 41 -0.08 -3.91 -4.21
C SER A 41 1.41 -3.68 -3.93
N GLY A 42 2.22 -4.72 -4.10
CA GLY A 42 3.63 -4.60 -4.45
C GLY A 42 3.80 -4.26 -5.94
N VAL A 43 5.01 -4.44 -6.44
CA VAL A 43 5.30 -4.29 -7.87
C VAL A 43 4.55 -5.37 -8.63
N ILE A 44 3.68 -4.94 -9.53
CA ILE A 44 3.07 -5.82 -10.54
C ILE A 44 3.94 -5.69 -11.80
N PRO A 45 4.42 -6.80 -12.37
CA PRO A 45 5.19 -6.77 -13.62
C PRO A 45 4.47 -5.99 -14.73
N PRO A 46 5.18 -5.21 -15.57
CA PRO A 46 4.54 -4.38 -16.61
C PRO A 46 3.66 -5.14 -17.61
N ASP A 47 3.96 -6.41 -17.86
CA ASP A 47 3.19 -7.33 -18.71
C ASP A 47 1.90 -7.82 -18.04
N GLU A 48 1.86 -7.93 -16.72
CA GLU A 48 0.66 -8.29 -15.95
C GLU A 48 -0.21 -7.08 -15.59
N LEU A 49 0.40 -5.89 -15.44
CA LEU A 49 -0.25 -4.68 -14.95
C LEU A 49 -1.51 -4.29 -15.76
N ALA A 50 -1.50 -4.50 -17.08
CA ALA A 50 -2.65 -4.24 -17.94
C ALA A 50 -3.88 -5.03 -17.51
N SER A 51 -3.71 -6.30 -17.12
CA SER A 51 -4.83 -7.18 -16.69
C SER A 51 -5.48 -6.69 -15.40
N TYR A 52 -4.68 -6.20 -14.44
CA TYR A 52 -5.18 -5.60 -13.21
C TYR A 52 -5.91 -4.29 -13.49
N ILE A 53 -5.35 -3.43 -14.33
CA ILE A 53 -5.96 -2.16 -14.72
C ILE A 53 -7.32 -2.38 -15.37
N GLU A 54 -7.44 -3.33 -16.29
CA GLU A 54 -8.70 -3.65 -16.94
C GLU A 54 -9.72 -4.25 -15.96
N LYS A 55 -9.31 -5.28 -15.20
CA LYS A 55 -10.18 -6.01 -14.27
C LYS A 55 -10.76 -5.10 -13.18
N TYR A 56 -9.93 -4.23 -12.59
CA TYR A 56 -10.32 -3.34 -11.51
C TYR A 56 -10.65 -1.91 -11.97
N LYS A 57 -10.63 -1.68 -13.29
CA LYS A 57 -10.93 -0.39 -13.94
C LYS A 57 -10.07 0.77 -13.41
N ILE A 58 -8.82 0.48 -13.05
CA ILE A 58 -7.91 1.46 -12.43
C ILE A 58 -7.64 2.61 -13.39
N LYS A 59 -7.81 3.84 -12.91
CA LYS A 59 -7.54 5.07 -13.68
C LYS A 59 -6.25 5.76 -13.27
N SER A 60 -5.67 5.41 -12.13
CA SER A 60 -4.44 6.03 -11.66
C SER A 60 -3.59 5.05 -10.87
N VAL A 61 -2.29 5.04 -11.15
CA VAL A 61 -1.28 4.28 -10.42
C VAL A 61 -0.40 5.26 -9.65
N VAL A 62 -0.29 5.07 -8.34
CA VAL A 62 0.58 5.83 -7.44
C VAL A 62 1.74 4.94 -7.03
N ASP A 63 2.91 5.26 -7.56
CA ASP A 63 4.16 4.57 -7.29
C ASP A 63 4.92 5.27 -6.16
N LEU A 64 5.03 4.59 -5.01
CA LEU A 64 5.72 5.07 -3.83
C LEU A 64 7.21 4.67 -3.79
N ARG A 65 7.71 4.00 -4.84
CA ARG A 65 9.13 3.65 -4.97
C ARG A 65 9.99 4.90 -5.08
N PHE A 66 11.11 4.87 -4.39
CA PHE A 66 12.06 5.96 -4.26
C PHE A 66 13.49 5.43 -4.46
N PRO A 67 13.86 5.08 -5.70
CA PRO A 67 15.18 4.53 -6.01
C PRO A 67 16.27 5.60 -5.87
N GLY A 68 17.51 5.15 -5.72
CA GLY A 68 18.67 6.06 -5.61
C GLY A 68 18.97 6.57 -4.19
N THR A 69 18.29 6.02 -3.18
CA THR A 69 18.70 6.23 -1.77
C THR A 69 19.86 5.33 -1.39
N GLN A 70 20.64 5.72 -0.38
CA GLN A 70 21.68 4.86 0.20
C GLN A 70 21.10 3.67 1.00
N ASP A 71 19.79 3.67 1.28
CA ASP A 71 19.08 2.60 1.98
C ASP A 71 18.62 1.51 1.01
N LEU A 72 19.55 0.64 0.62
CA LEU A 72 19.28 -0.50 -0.26
C LEU A 72 18.45 -1.60 0.40
N VAL A 73 18.26 -1.57 1.73
CA VAL A 73 17.46 -2.57 2.44
C VAL A 73 15.97 -2.24 2.32
N ASN A 74 15.60 -0.98 2.53
CA ASN A 74 14.20 -0.56 2.48
C ASN A 74 13.76 -0.04 1.10
N ASN A 75 14.73 0.38 0.27
CA ASN A 75 14.52 0.86 -1.10
C ASN A 75 15.49 0.13 -2.07
N PRO A 76 15.34 -1.20 -2.27
CA PRO A 76 16.16 -1.98 -3.20
C PRO A 76 15.84 -1.68 -4.68
N GLU A 77 15.07 -0.63 -4.95
CA GLU A 77 14.41 -0.37 -6.23
C GLU A 77 15.41 0.16 -7.25
N ILE A 78 15.27 -0.31 -8.49
CA ILE A 78 16.17 0.08 -9.58
C ILE A 78 15.44 1.10 -10.49
N PRO A 79 16.05 2.25 -10.83
CA PRO A 79 15.41 3.28 -11.67
C PRO A 79 14.88 2.77 -13.01
N ALA A 80 15.50 1.72 -13.57
CA ALA A 80 15.08 1.11 -14.82
C ALA A 80 13.68 0.49 -14.74
N GLU A 81 13.33 -0.12 -13.59
CA GLU A 81 12.01 -0.74 -13.38
C GLU A 81 10.90 0.31 -13.33
N LEU A 82 11.12 1.42 -12.62
CA LEU A 82 10.18 2.54 -12.58
C LEU A 82 9.95 3.13 -13.97
N THR A 83 11.03 3.25 -14.75
CA THR A 83 10.95 3.76 -16.12
C THR A 83 10.16 2.81 -17.02
N ALA A 84 10.39 1.50 -16.90
CA ALA A 84 9.67 0.48 -17.66
C ALA A 84 8.17 0.48 -17.33
N GLU A 85 7.80 0.57 -16.05
CA GLU A 85 6.41 0.63 -15.62
C GLU A 85 5.72 1.91 -16.10
N LYS A 86 6.37 3.07 -15.93
CA LYS A 86 5.86 4.36 -16.43
C LYS A 86 5.62 4.32 -17.94
N LEU A 87 6.53 3.69 -18.70
CA LEU A 87 6.41 3.51 -20.14
C LEU A 87 5.30 2.51 -20.52
N ALA A 88 5.07 1.48 -19.72
CA ALA A 88 3.96 0.56 -19.92
C ALA A 88 2.61 1.27 -19.71
N ILE A 89 2.48 2.04 -18.61
CA ILE A 89 1.26 2.78 -18.30
C ILE A 89 1.00 3.90 -19.32
N SER A 90 2.03 4.58 -19.82
CA SER A 90 1.85 5.65 -20.81
C SER A 90 1.28 5.16 -22.15
N LYS A 91 1.41 3.86 -22.45
CA LYS A 91 0.79 3.22 -23.63
C LYS A 91 -0.69 2.89 -23.39
N MET A 92 -1.16 2.91 -22.15
CA MET A 92 -2.54 2.61 -21.77
C MET A 92 -3.37 3.90 -21.81
N LYS A 93 -4.47 3.91 -22.56
CA LYS A 93 -5.33 5.08 -22.68
C LYS A 93 -6.14 5.29 -21.40
N GLY A 94 -6.13 6.51 -20.87
CA GLY A 94 -6.97 6.90 -19.74
C GLY A 94 -6.45 6.48 -18.36
N VAL A 95 -5.19 6.04 -18.26
CA VAL A 95 -4.54 5.72 -16.99
C VAL A 95 -3.45 6.74 -16.70
N ASN A 96 -3.49 7.35 -15.52
CA ASN A 96 -2.47 8.28 -15.05
C ASN A 96 -1.41 7.54 -14.23
N TYR A 97 -0.16 7.96 -14.36
CA TYR A 97 0.93 7.50 -13.51
C TYR A 97 1.46 8.66 -12.66
N PHE A 98 1.56 8.44 -11.35
CA PHE A 98 2.10 9.39 -10.40
C PHE A 98 3.24 8.73 -9.60
N ASN A 99 4.46 9.24 -9.74
CA ASN A 99 5.55 8.85 -8.85
C ASN A 99 5.55 9.77 -7.63
N ASN A 100 5.17 9.24 -6.46
CA ASN A 100 5.24 9.90 -5.17
C ASN A 100 6.25 9.15 -4.28
N GLY A 101 7.51 9.13 -4.72
CA GLY A 101 8.58 8.44 -4.02
C GLY A 101 8.67 8.89 -2.55
N SER A 102 8.53 7.92 -1.64
CA SER A 102 8.41 8.18 -0.21
C SER A 102 9.36 7.30 0.58
N ASP A 103 9.84 7.82 1.71
CA ASP A 103 10.47 7.02 2.75
C ASP A 103 9.43 6.08 3.41
N GLN A 104 9.90 5.16 4.28
CA GLN A 104 9.02 4.23 5.01
C GLN A 104 8.00 4.93 5.90
N VAL A 105 8.32 6.13 6.38
CA VAL A 105 7.41 7.05 7.04
C VAL A 105 7.32 8.30 6.17
N PRO A 106 6.11 8.73 5.76
CA PRO A 106 5.97 9.80 4.79
C PRO A 106 6.31 11.17 5.39
N LYS A 107 6.94 12.03 4.59
CA LYS A 107 7.11 13.45 4.90
C LYS A 107 5.87 14.23 4.48
N GLN A 108 5.72 15.45 5.00
CA GLN A 108 4.57 16.29 4.69
C GLN A 108 4.43 16.55 3.18
N GLU A 109 5.53 16.79 2.47
CA GLU A 109 5.52 16.98 1.01
C GLU A 109 4.95 15.76 0.25
N ASN A 110 5.24 14.54 0.70
CA ASN A 110 4.68 13.34 0.09
C ASN A 110 3.18 13.22 0.35
N LEU A 111 2.73 13.62 1.54
CA LEU A 111 1.31 13.64 1.88
C LEU A 111 0.57 14.68 1.06
N ASP A 112 1.12 15.89 0.92
CA ASP A 112 0.50 16.97 0.15
C ASP A 112 0.31 16.56 -1.31
N PHE A 113 1.33 15.91 -1.91
CA PHE A 113 1.21 15.38 -3.25
C PHE A 113 0.21 14.22 -3.34
N PHE A 114 0.22 13.31 -2.37
CA PHE A 114 -0.77 12.23 -2.29
C PHE A 114 -2.20 12.77 -2.20
N PHE A 115 -2.46 13.77 -1.36
CA PHE A 115 -3.78 14.37 -1.22
C PHE A 115 -4.21 15.08 -2.50
N LYS A 116 -3.30 15.76 -3.20
CA LYS A 116 -3.61 16.32 -4.52
C LYS A 116 -4.10 15.26 -5.51
N ILE A 117 -3.54 14.06 -5.47
CA ILE A 117 -3.98 12.93 -6.30
C ILE A 117 -5.36 12.43 -5.84
N MET A 118 -5.51 12.18 -4.53
CA MET A 118 -6.71 11.56 -3.96
C MET A 118 -7.92 12.50 -3.85
N ASP A 119 -7.72 13.81 -3.80
CA ASP A 119 -8.80 14.81 -3.78
C ASP A 119 -9.44 14.95 -5.18
N ASN A 120 -8.74 14.56 -6.25
CA ASN A 120 -9.28 14.56 -7.61
C ASN A 120 -10.07 13.28 -7.90
N LYS A 121 -11.40 13.41 -7.95
CA LYS A 121 -12.34 12.30 -8.22
C LYS A 121 -12.12 11.58 -9.55
N ILE A 122 -11.52 12.24 -10.55
CA ILE A 122 -11.26 11.65 -11.87
C ILE A 122 -10.20 10.53 -11.78
N ASN A 123 -9.33 10.58 -10.77
CA ASN A 123 -8.26 9.60 -10.59
C ASN A 123 -8.76 8.23 -10.10
N TYR A 124 -10.00 8.13 -9.58
CA TYR A 124 -10.52 6.87 -9.05
C TYR A 124 -11.09 5.95 -10.14
N PRO A 125 -10.87 4.62 -10.04
CA PRO A 125 -10.15 3.89 -8.98
C PRO A 125 -8.61 4.05 -9.02
N VAL A 126 -7.98 4.11 -7.84
CA VAL A 126 -6.53 4.31 -7.67
C VAL A 126 -5.86 3.03 -7.17
N LEU A 127 -4.73 2.65 -7.79
CA LEU A 127 -3.81 1.64 -7.29
C LEU A 127 -2.62 2.32 -6.60
N ILE A 128 -2.38 2.00 -5.34
CA ILE A 128 -1.23 2.51 -4.56
C ILE A 128 -0.25 1.36 -4.37
N HIS A 129 0.99 1.50 -4.84
CA HIS A 129 1.98 0.43 -4.68
C HIS A 129 3.34 0.93 -4.21
N CYS A 130 4.12 0.01 -3.68
CA CYS A 130 5.56 0.17 -3.44
C CYS A 130 6.27 -1.11 -3.89
N TYR A 131 7.49 -1.36 -3.42
CA TYR A 131 8.21 -2.59 -3.80
C TYR A 131 7.46 -3.88 -3.40
N HIS A 132 7.28 -4.11 -2.09
CA HIS A 132 6.63 -5.32 -1.58
C HIS A 132 5.13 -5.18 -1.30
N GLY A 133 4.58 -3.96 -1.30
CA GLY A 133 3.16 -3.73 -0.97
C GLY A 133 2.77 -3.89 0.50
N VAL A 134 3.73 -4.12 1.39
CA VAL A 134 3.50 -4.37 2.85
C VAL A 134 4.01 -3.24 3.76
N GLY A 135 4.63 -2.21 3.19
CA GLY A 135 5.26 -1.11 3.92
C GLY A 135 4.63 0.24 3.59
N ARG A 136 5.20 0.93 2.59
CA ARG A 136 4.69 2.24 2.11
C ARG A 136 3.26 2.16 1.60
N ALA A 137 2.92 1.18 0.76
CA ALA A 137 1.56 1.01 0.25
C ALA A 137 0.51 0.88 1.39
N GLU A 138 0.82 0.11 2.44
CA GLU A 138 -0.01 -0.01 3.65
C GLU A 138 -0.15 1.32 4.40
N MET A 139 0.97 2.02 4.62
CA MET A 139 0.97 3.32 5.30
C MET A 139 0.05 4.32 4.60
N TYR A 140 0.15 4.43 3.27
CA TYR A 140 -0.68 5.36 2.50
C TYR A 140 -2.14 4.89 2.42
N SER A 141 -2.39 3.58 2.42
CA SER A 141 -3.75 3.03 2.51
C SER A 141 -4.42 3.36 3.85
N ALA A 142 -3.69 3.23 4.96
CA ALA A 142 -4.17 3.61 6.29
C ALA A 142 -4.45 5.12 6.38
N ILE A 143 -3.56 5.96 5.84
CA ILE A 143 -3.78 7.42 5.79
C ILE A 143 -5.01 7.76 4.94
N TYR A 144 -5.22 7.08 3.80
CA TYR A 144 -6.43 7.24 3.00
C TYR A 144 -7.69 6.93 3.81
N ARG A 145 -7.72 5.84 4.60
CA ARG A 145 -8.87 5.52 5.45
C ARG A 145 -9.14 6.59 6.51
N ILE A 146 -8.09 7.15 7.11
CA ILE A 146 -8.23 8.23 8.09
C ILE A 146 -8.81 9.49 7.44
N GLU A 147 -8.27 9.89 6.29
CA GLU A 147 -8.60 11.17 5.63
C GLU A 147 -9.95 11.13 4.90
N TYR A 148 -10.31 10.01 4.28
CA TYR A 148 -11.45 9.91 3.37
C TYR A 148 -12.57 8.99 3.87
N GLU A 149 -12.29 8.14 4.87
CA GLU A 149 -13.26 7.17 5.39
C GLU A 149 -13.56 7.36 6.88
N ASN A 150 -12.99 8.41 7.49
CA ASN A 150 -13.16 8.79 8.90
C ASN A 150 -12.73 7.71 9.90
N TRP A 151 -11.82 6.82 9.51
CA TRP A 151 -11.23 5.87 10.46
C TRP A 151 -10.45 6.62 11.53
N THR A 152 -10.50 6.10 12.75
CA THR A 152 -9.56 6.50 13.79
C THR A 152 -8.15 6.04 13.44
N ASN A 153 -7.16 6.68 14.05
CA ASN A 153 -5.75 6.31 13.86
C ASN A 153 -5.50 4.83 14.19
N GLU A 154 -6.14 4.33 15.24
CA GLU A 154 -5.93 2.96 15.71
C GLU A 154 -6.66 1.92 14.84
N GLU A 155 -7.87 2.23 14.38
CA GLU A 155 -8.56 1.38 13.38
C GLU A 155 -7.70 1.27 12.12
N ALA A 156 -7.17 2.40 11.63
CA ALA A 156 -6.37 2.41 10.41
C ALA A 156 -5.06 1.63 10.58
N ARG A 157 -4.41 1.74 11.75
CA ARG A 157 -3.23 0.96 12.11
C ARG A 157 -3.54 -0.53 12.23
N SER A 158 -4.62 -0.89 12.91
CA SER A 158 -5.06 -2.28 13.08
C SER A 158 -5.48 -2.91 11.75
N GLY A 159 -5.95 -2.12 10.80
CA GLY A 159 -6.38 -2.56 9.47
C GLY A 159 -5.28 -2.88 8.46
N VAL A 160 -4.00 -2.59 8.76
CA VAL A 160 -2.89 -2.78 7.80
C VAL A 160 -2.47 -4.25 7.59
N ARG A 161 -3.00 -5.17 8.39
CA ARG A 161 -2.80 -6.64 8.30
C ARG A 161 -3.56 -7.36 9.42
N THR A 162 -3.74 -8.66 9.26
CA THR A 162 -4.38 -9.54 10.26
C THR A 162 -3.69 -9.52 11.62
N LEU A 163 -2.36 -9.42 11.66
CA LEU A 163 -1.59 -9.37 12.91
C LEU A 163 -0.57 -8.23 12.89
N VAL A 164 -0.90 -7.14 13.59
CA VAL A 164 -0.02 -5.97 13.71
C VAL A 164 1.16 -6.23 14.65
N LYS A 165 0.96 -7.07 15.66
CA LYS A 165 2.04 -7.48 16.57
C LYS A 165 3.19 -8.14 15.80
N TRP A 166 4.43 -7.76 16.12
CA TRP A 166 5.68 -8.15 15.45
C TRP A 166 5.83 -7.65 14.00
N SER A 167 4.95 -6.77 13.54
CA SER A 167 5.06 -6.14 12.24
C SER A 167 5.84 -4.83 12.30
N SER A 168 6.06 -4.21 11.14
CA SER A 168 6.61 -2.85 11.08
C SER A 168 5.67 -1.76 11.60
N PHE A 169 4.41 -2.10 11.86
CA PHE A 169 3.36 -1.20 12.41
C PHE A 169 3.04 -1.49 13.88
N ASP A 170 3.80 -2.39 14.51
CA ASP A 170 3.67 -2.71 15.93
C ASP A 170 4.01 -1.51 16.82
N ASP A 171 3.65 -1.62 18.10
CA ASP A 171 4.00 -0.63 19.11
C ASP A 171 5.53 -0.49 19.24
N GLY A 172 6.00 0.76 19.36
CA GLY A 172 7.40 1.13 19.36
C GLY A 172 8.07 1.12 17.99
N LYS A 173 7.37 0.73 16.91
CA LYS A 173 7.92 0.79 15.54
C LYS A 173 7.61 2.14 14.89
N PRO A 174 8.53 2.71 14.09
CA PRO A 174 8.35 4.04 13.49
C PRO A 174 7.02 4.23 12.74
N LYS A 175 6.60 3.23 11.95
CA LYS A 175 5.32 3.32 11.21
C LYS A 175 4.10 3.21 12.13
N GLY A 176 4.16 2.37 13.16
CA GLY A 176 3.09 2.23 14.15
C GLY A 176 2.90 3.51 14.95
N GLU A 177 3.98 4.07 15.48
CA GLU A 177 3.94 5.34 16.22
C GLU A 177 3.49 6.50 15.34
N TYR A 178 3.91 6.54 14.08
CA TYR A 178 3.47 7.56 13.13
C TYR A 178 1.95 7.55 12.96
N LEU A 179 1.34 6.39 12.69
CA LEU A 179 -0.12 6.30 12.54
C LEU A 179 -0.84 6.69 13.83
N LYS A 180 -0.37 6.24 14.99
CA LYS A 180 -0.96 6.61 16.28
C LYS A 180 -0.93 8.13 16.52
N ALA A 181 0.18 8.79 16.17
CA ALA A 181 0.36 10.23 16.32
C ALA A 181 -0.25 11.07 15.18
N TYR A 182 -0.77 10.43 14.12
CA TYR A 182 -1.21 11.13 12.92
C TYR A 182 -2.33 12.15 13.21
N LYS A 183 -2.17 13.37 12.69
CA LYS A 183 -3.16 14.44 12.81
C LYS A 183 -3.81 14.66 11.45
N SER A 184 -5.07 14.24 11.32
CA SER A 184 -5.81 14.40 10.07
C SER A 184 -6.04 15.87 9.73
N ARG A 185 -6.23 16.17 8.44
CA ARG A 185 -6.54 17.53 7.96
C ARG A 185 -7.74 18.13 8.70
N LYS A 186 -8.76 17.31 8.99
CA LYS A 186 -9.93 17.69 9.79
C LYS A 186 -9.58 18.07 11.24
N LYS A 187 -8.73 17.26 11.91
CA LYS A 187 -8.26 17.56 13.28
C LYS A 187 -7.43 18.85 13.32
N LEU A 188 -6.55 19.04 12.33
CA LEU A 188 -5.72 20.24 12.22
C LEU A 188 -6.55 21.50 11.96
N ALA A 189 -7.57 21.43 11.10
CA ALA A 189 -8.49 22.54 10.87
C ALA A 189 -9.26 22.92 12.14
N ALA A 190 -9.82 21.94 12.86
CA ALA A 190 -10.53 22.16 14.11
C ALA A 190 -9.66 22.75 15.24
N ALA A 191 -8.34 22.47 15.22
CA ALA A 191 -7.41 23.05 16.17
C ALA A 191 -7.07 24.52 15.87
N LYS A 192 -7.14 24.95 14.60
CA LYS A 192 -6.91 26.34 14.18
C LYS A 192 -8.11 27.25 14.40
N SER A 193 -9.30 26.68 14.55
CA SER A 193 -10.55 27.41 14.79
C SER A 193 -10.87 27.58 16.29
N LYS A 194 -9.99 27.13 17.19
CA LYS A 194 -10.06 27.34 18.64
C LYS A 194 -9.06 28.41 19.04
#